data_AF-A0A2A5DA77-F1
#
_entry.id   AF-A0A2A5DA77-F1
#
_cell.length_a   1.000
_cell.length_b   1.000
_cell.length_c   1.000
_cell.angle_alpha   90.00
_cell.angle_beta   90.00
_cell.angle_gamma   90.00
#
_symmetry.space_group_name_H-M   'P 1'
#
loop_
_entity.id
_entity.type
_entity.pdbx_description
1 polymer ?
#
loop_
_entity_poly.entity_id
_entity_poly.type
_entity_poly.pdbx_seq_one_letter_code
_entity_poly.pdbx_strand_id
1 'polypeptide(L)'
;MKRTLTAVLASLVLMTGLSAAQAVSLQGRLHRTVSPTNGTYNLTTGFELGAPTFRSGPATIFDNTDGVNYYFSTLPPTEEWIDSFAFVADEISGFEQINGFEFQYCSMFPDPQGNMVTAEIRFYEDDPGFMEPTGWTDLIAGTVQNSACAYILPGLPGDISGTGTTCWFMNINLACGFECSVPQEITPGGVTEFNGVGWMMRDPSGGFNTGPILGSNIHRTFWGYGSRDLFTIMDLADVGAEFQGTFFWGINPKTLIQFNIILYGDGIPDTDVINPDTPNTGDVLCLGSDMEFRNGNAVTWALDDLGGTAVFPSAAYAMLVGTSGSSAGFGSIAGPGTTLLVDPGSLVTPPTPLVMGGIVPSVTTPSLPGLPPTIWAQAMGFNGGIGPGNAAEASNALRHNN
;
A
#
# COMPACT_ATOMS: atom_id res chain seq x y z
N MET A 1 -37.67 16.51 -45.89
CA MET A 1 -37.50 15.38 -44.94
C MET A 1 -36.82 14.23 -45.66
N LYS A 2 -35.86 13.54 -45.02
CA LYS A 2 -34.93 12.49 -45.52
C LYS A 2 -33.54 13.00 -45.91
N ARG A 3 -32.72 13.36 -44.90
CA ARG A 3 -31.25 13.32 -44.94
C ARG A 3 -30.62 13.60 -43.56
N THR A 4 -31.10 12.96 -42.50
CA THR A 4 -30.53 13.10 -41.15
C THR A 4 -30.84 11.86 -40.29
N LEU A 5 -30.59 10.65 -40.82
CA LEU A 5 -30.71 9.42 -40.00
C LEU A 5 -29.55 8.43 -40.15
N THR A 6 -28.61 8.67 -41.08
CA THR A 6 -27.55 7.70 -41.39
C THR A 6 -26.21 7.97 -40.69
N ALA A 7 -25.98 9.17 -40.16
CA ALA A 7 -24.73 9.49 -39.45
C ALA A 7 -24.75 9.08 -37.96
N VAL A 8 -25.91 9.16 -37.30
CA VAL A 8 -26.05 8.83 -35.86
C VAL A 8 -26.00 7.32 -35.60
N LEU A 9 -26.49 6.49 -36.53
CA LEU A 9 -26.35 5.03 -36.43
C LEU A 9 -24.91 4.54 -36.64
N ALA A 10 -24.11 5.21 -37.49
CA ALA A 10 -22.73 4.81 -37.73
C ALA A 10 -21.83 5.07 -36.50
N SER A 11 -22.04 6.18 -35.79
CA SER A 11 -21.31 6.50 -34.55
C SER A 11 -21.67 5.57 -33.39
N LEU A 12 -22.94 5.15 -33.27
CA LEU A 12 -23.38 4.21 -32.23
C LEU A 12 -22.89 2.76 -32.50
N VAL A 13 -22.74 2.39 -33.77
CA VAL A 13 -22.19 1.08 -34.19
C VAL A 13 -20.66 1.04 -34.03
N LEU A 14 -19.95 2.17 -34.19
CA LEU A 14 -18.51 2.22 -33.94
C LEU A 14 -18.16 2.10 -32.44
N MET A 15 -18.91 2.76 -31.56
CA MET A 15 -18.67 2.64 -30.11
C MET A 15 -19.02 1.26 -29.55
N THR A 16 -20.00 0.56 -30.13
CA THR A 16 -20.35 -0.83 -29.75
C THR A 16 -19.39 -1.87 -30.37
N GLY A 17 -18.77 -1.56 -31.51
CA GLY A 17 -17.75 -2.40 -32.12
C GLY A 17 -16.42 -2.40 -31.34
N LEU A 18 -16.02 -1.25 -30.80
CA LEU A 18 -14.83 -1.12 -29.94
C LEU A 18 -15.01 -1.85 -28.61
N SER A 19 -16.15 -1.69 -27.93
CA SER A 19 -16.43 -2.38 -26.67
C SER A 19 -16.60 -3.90 -26.82
N ALA A 20 -17.18 -4.37 -27.93
CA ALA A 20 -17.29 -5.80 -28.20
C ALA A 20 -15.95 -6.44 -28.61
N ALA A 21 -15.10 -5.73 -29.36
CA ALA A 21 -13.75 -6.21 -29.70
C ALA A 21 -12.83 -6.26 -28.47
N GLN A 22 -12.89 -5.25 -27.59
CA GLN A 22 -12.20 -5.27 -26.30
C GLN A 22 -12.71 -6.42 -25.42
N ALA A 23 -14.03 -6.59 -25.28
CA ALA A 23 -14.62 -7.69 -24.50
C ALA A 23 -14.19 -9.09 -25.02
N VAL A 24 -14.08 -9.30 -26.34
CA VAL A 24 -13.62 -10.58 -26.92
C VAL A 24 -12.11 -10.80 -26.72
N SER A 25 -11.29 -9.73 -26.77
CA SER A 25 -9.85 -9.83 -26.49
C SER A 25 -9.54 -10.14 -25.02
N LEU A 26 -10.34 -9.60 -24.09
CA LEU A 26 -10.22 -9.79 -22.65
C LEU A 26 -10.76 -11.14 -22.16
N GLN A 27 -11.78 -11.70 -22.83
CA GLN A 27 -12.22 -13.09 -22.59
C GLN A 27 -11.13 -14.12 -22.88
N GLY A 28 -10.24 -13.84 -23.85
CA GLY A 28 -9.09 -14.68 -24.17
C GLY A 28 -7.96 -14.66 -23.12
N ARG A 29 -8.03 -13.76 -22.15
CA ARG A 29 -7.03 -13.54 -21.09
C ARG A 29 -7.47 -14.07 -19.72
N LEU A 30 -8.66 -14.68 -19.63
CA LEU A 30 -9.19 -15.25 -18.40
C LEU A 30 -8.87 -16.73 -18.29
N HIS A 31 -8.27 -17.10 -17.16
CA HIS A 31 -7.84 -18.46 -16.88
C HIS A 31 -8.39 -18.91 -15.53
N ARG A 32 -8.65 -20.22 -15.38
CA ARG A 32 -9.07 -20.77 -14.09
C ARG A 32 -7.89 -20.81 -13.13
N THR A 33 -8.15 -20.45 -11.89
CA THR A 33 -7.19 -20.55 -10.80
C THR A 33 -7.01 -22.01 -10.35
N VAL A 34 -5.91 -22.24 -9.64
CA VAL A 34 -5.66 -23.43 -8.82
C VAL A 34 -5.50 -22.99 -7.36
N SER A 35 -5.49 -23.95 -6.42
CA SER A 35 -5.25 -23.63 -5.02
C SER A 35 -3.91 -22.91 -4.83
N PRO A 36 -3.88 -21.75 -4.16
CA PRO A 36 -2.67 -20.97 -4.04
C PRO A 36 -1.69 -21.60 -3.05
N THR A 37 -0.40 -21.40 -3.31
CA THR A 37 0.68 -21.65 -2.35
C THR A 37 0.99 -20.35 -1.61
N ASN A 38 1.22 -20.43 -0.30
CA ASN A 38 1.53 -19.26 0.51
C ASN A 38 3.00 -18.85 0.39
N GLY A 39 3.23 -17.56 0.27
CA GLY A 39 4.53 -16.95 0.41
C GLY A 39 4.44 -15.55 1.00
N THR A 40 5.58 -15.10 1.51
CA THR A 40 5.74 -13.77 2.10
C THR A 40 6.77 -13.01 1.29
N TYR A 41 6.55 -11.71 1.11
CA TYR A 41 7.55 -10.82 0.57
C TYR A 41 7.92 -9.78 1.61
N ASN A 42 9.19 -9.77 2.01
CA ASN A 42 9.76 -8.72 2.84
C ASN A 42 10.51 -7.75 1.93
N LEU A 43 10.27 -6.44 2.06
CA LEU A 43 10.91 -5.44 1.20
C LEU A 43 12.44 -5.34 1.36
N THR A 44 12.99 -5.88 2.45
CA THR A 44 14.44 -5.93 2.71
C THR A 44 15.09 -7.25 2.34
N THR A 45 14.41 -8.39 2.53
CA THR A 45 15.00 -9.74 2.29
C THR A 45 14.46 -10.44 1.04
N GLY A 46 13.37 -9.95 0.45
CA GLY A 46 12.73 -10.50 -0.74
C GLY A 46 11.68 -11.58 -0.43
N PHE A 47 11.48 -12.47 -1.40
CA PHE A 47 10.48 -13.54 -1.33
C PHE A 47 10.92 -14.73 -0.47
N GLU A 48 10.02 -15.22 0.38
CA GLU A 48 10.19 -16.39 1.23
C GLU A 48 8.99 -17.35 1.12
N LEU A 49 9.27 -18.62 0.85
CA LEU A 49 8.24 -19.66 0.66
C LEU A 49 7.82 -20.29 1.99
N GLY A 50 6.50 -20.38 2.23
CA GLY A 50 5.94 -21.19 3.31
C GLY A 50 6.21 -20.70 4.75
N ALA A 51 6.76 -19.50 4.91
CA ALA A 51 6.86 -18.84 6.20
C ALA A 51 5.47 -18.33 6.63
N PRO A 52 4.91 -18.75 7.77
CA PRO A 52 3.77 -18.05 8.35
C PRO A 52 4.27 -16.71 8.88
N THR A 53 3.96 -15.62 8.19
CA THR A 53 4.12 -14.29 8.79
C THR A 53 2.92 -13.92 9.63
N PHE A 54 3.19 -13.20 10.71
CA PHE A 54 2.17 -12.45 11.42
C PHE A 54 1.59 -11.43 10.44
N ARG A 55 0.26 -11.31 10.44
CA ARG A 55 -0.50 -10.29 9.71
C ARG A 55 0.23 -8.94 9.78
N SER A 56 0.47 -8.32 8.63
CA SER A 56 1.01 -6.96 8.56
C SER A 56 -0.02 -6.03 9.18
N GLY A 57 0.31 -5.33 10.27
CA GLY A 57 -0.62 -4.44 10.97
C GLY A 57 -1.75 -5.14 11.74
N PRO A 58 -2.27 -4.54 12.83
CA PRO A 58 -3.34 -5.12 13.64
C PRO A 58 -4.76 -4.85 13.11
N ALA A 59 -4.96 -4.05 12.06
CA ALA A 59 -6.28 -3.75 11.48
C ALA A 59 -6.38 -4.09 10.00
N THR A 60 -7.57 -4.55 9.59
CA THR A 60 -7.92 -4.79 8.18
C THR A 60 -8.79 -3.63 7.80
N ILE A 61 -8.27 -2.80 6.90
CA ILE A 61 -8.87 -1.54 6.49
C ILE A 61 -9.63 -1.71 5.18
N PHE A 62 -9.31 -2.76 4.41
CA PHE A 62 -10.00 -3.12 3.18
C PHE A 62 -9.90 -4.62 2.92
N ASP A 63 -10.98 -5.25 2.45
CA ASP A 63 -11.01 -6.68 2.09
C ASP A 63 -11.97 -6.93 0.91
N ASN A 64 -11.40 -7.24 -0.25
CA ASN A 64 -12.16 -7.65 -1.44
C ASN A 64 -12.25 -9.16 -1.65
N THR A 65 -11.66 -9.95 -0.74
CA THR A 65 -11.80 -11.41 -0.60
C THR A 65 -11.98 -12.17 -1.90
N ASP A 66 -12.67 -13.29 -2.07
CA ASP A 66 -13.95 -13.70 -1.54
C ASP A 66 -13.92 -15.06 -0.81
N GLY A 67 -12.72 -15.65 -0.73
CA GLY A 67 -12.48 -17.00 -0.26
C GLY A 67 -12.74 -18.08 -1.32
N VAL A 68 -13.13 -17.69 -2.54
CA VAL A 68 -13.43 -18.59 -3.67
C VAL A 68 -12.73 -18.09 -4.93
N ASN A 69 -11.51 -18.54 -5.16
CA ASN A 69 -10.75 -18.15 -6.34
C ASN A 69 -11.38 -18.76 -7.60
N TYR A 70 -11.91 -17.92 -8.50
CA TYR A 70 -12.54 -18.38 -9.75
C TYR A 70 -11.63 -18.24 -10.97
N TYR A 71 -11.11 -17.03 -11.20
CA TYR A 71 -10.35 -16.69 -12.39
C TYR A 71 -9.19 -15.76 -12.08
N PHE A 72 -8.14 -15.84 -12.89
CA PHE A 72 -7.11 -14.81 -12.97
C PHE A 72 -7.05 -14.26 -14.39
N SER A 73 -6.61 -13.02 -14.52
CA SER A 73 -6.33 -12.40 -15.82
C SER A 73 -4.85 -12.48 -16.14
N THR A 74 -4.49 -12.54 -17.41
CA THR A 74 -3.11 -12.32 -17.86
C THR A 74 -2.96 -10.95 -18.49
N LEU A 75 -1.90 -10.23 -18.08
CA LEU A 75 -1.59 -8.89 -18.56
C LEU A 75 -0.33 -8.93 -19.44
N PRO A 76 -0.24 -8.18 -20.54
CA PRO A 76 1.05 -7.88 -21.15
C PRO A 76 1.92 -7.07 -20.18
N PRO A 77 3.25 -7.12 -20.35
CA PRO A 77 4.20 -6.50 -19.43
C PRO A 77 4.20 -4.96 -19.46
N THR A 78 3.44 -4.34 -20.37
CA THR A 78 3.28 -2.88 -20.49
C THR A 78 1.90 -2.40 -20.06
N GLU A 79 0.93 -3.30 -19.87
CA GLU A 79 -0.40 -2.93 -19.40
C GLU A 79 -0.43 -2.89 -17.86
N GLU A 80 -1.03 -1.83 -17.33
CA GLU A 80 -1.40 -1.68 -15.93
C GLU A 80 -2.93 -1.68 -15.84
N TRP A 81 -3.46 -2.51 -14.95
CA TRP A 81 -4.88 -2.48 -14.59
C TRP A 81 -5.03 -1.79 -13.25
N ILE A 82 -5.94 -0.84 -13.15
CA ILE A 82 -6.18 -0.06 -11.93
C ILE A 82 -7.60 -0.35 -11.45
N ASP A 83 -7.71 -0.86 -10.23
CA ASP A 83 -8.97 -1.04 -9.50
C ASP A 83 -9.25 0.16 -8.61
N SER A 84 -10.52 0.39 -8.30
CA SER A 84 -10.93 1.47 -7.41
C SER A 84 -11.24 0.94 -6.00
N PHE A 85 -10.83 1.69 -4.98
CA PHE A 85 -11.25 1.49 -3.59
C PHE A 85 -11.46 2.84 -2.89
N ALA A 86 -12.03 2.85 -1.69
CA ALA A 86 -12.10 4.05 -0.87
C ALA A 86 -11.96 3.72 0.62
N PHE A 87 -11.64 4.73 1.41
CA PHE A 87 -11.67 4.67 2.87
C PHE A 87 -12.71 5.66 3.41
N VAL A 88 -13.42 5.23 4.45
CA VAL A 88 -14.41 6.07 5.11
C VAL A 88 -13.68 7.24 5.79
N ALA A 89 -14.27 8.43 5.81
CA ALA A 89 -13.77 9.55 6.59
C ALA A 89 -13.98 9.28 8.10
N ASP A 90 -13.09 8.53 8.73
CA ASP A 90 -13.14 8.17 10.14
C ASP A 90 -11.95 8.69 10.96
N GLU A 91 -10.86 9.13 10.31
CA GLU A 91 -9.71 9.75 10.94
C GLU A 91 -9.68 11.28 10.78
N ILE A 92 -9.09 11.96 11.77
CA ILE A 92 -8.86 13.40 11.76
C ILE A 92 -7.79 13.78 10.72
N SER A 93 -6.84 12.88 10.47
CA SER A 93 -5.75 13.07 9.50
C SER A 93 -6.28 13.27 8.08
N GLY A 94 -7.42 12.65 7.75
CA GLY A 94 -7.97 12.55 6.39
C GLY A 94 -7.20 11.57 5.50
N PHE A 95 -6.31 10.76 6.06
CA PHE A 95 -5.53 9.75 5.35
C PHE A 95 -5.70 8.40 6.02
N GLU A 96 -5.63 7.35 5.23
CA GLU A 96 -5.50 5.99 5.72
C GLU A 96 -4.08 5.52 5.41
N GLN A 97 -3.47 4.83 6.36
CA GLN A 97 -2.12 4.30 6.18
C GLN A 97 -2.14 2.79 5.96
N ILE A 98 -1.63 2.37 4.80
CA ILE A 98 -1.46 0.97 4.42
C ILE A 98 -0.11 0.49 4.92
N ASN A 99 -0.13 -0.35 5.95
CA ASN A 99 1.04 -0.96 6.61
C ASN A 99 1.34 -2.36 6.09
N GLY A 100 0.50 -2.85 5.19
CA GLY A 100 0.72 -4.10 4.50
C GLY A 100 -0.48 -4.45 3.65
N PHE A 101 -0.28 -5.45 2.80
CA PHE A 101 -1.35 -5.95 1.98
C PHE A 101 -1.13 -7.42 1.64
N GLU A 102 -2.23 -8.10 1.38
CA GLU A 102 -2.23 -9.46 0.84
C GLU A 102 -2.88 -9.45 -0.52
N PHE A 103 -2.28 -10.18 -1.44
CA PHE A 103 -2.81 -10.33 -2.79
C PHE A 103 -2.60 -11.73 -3.32
N GLN A 104 -3.32 -12.04 -4.39
CA GLN A 104 -3.15 -13.31 -5.06
C GLN A 104 -2.94 -13.12 -6.56
N TYR A 105 -2.06 -13.95 -7.12
CA TYR A 105 -1.81 -14.00 -8.55
C TYR A 105 -1.60 -15.43 -9.00
N CYS A 106 -1.73 -15.68 -10.30
CA CYS A 106 -1.33 -16.94 -10.90
C CYS A 106 -0.37 -16.70 -12.05
N SER A 107 0.49 -17.69 -12.29
CA SER A 107 1.41 -17.69 -13.41
C SER A 107 1.36 -19.03 -14.15
N MET A 108 1.34 -18.94 -15.47
CA MET A 108 1.56 -20.04 -16.42
C MET A 108 3.01 -20.05 -16.94
N PHE A 109 3.83 -19.07 -16.53
CA PHE A 109 5.21 -18.96 -16.98
C PHE A 109 6.05 -20.06 -16.31
N PRO A 110 6.66 -20.99 -17.06
CA PRO A 110 7.44 -22.07 -16.45
C PRO A 110 8.64 -21.51 -15.69
N ASP A 111 8.64 -21.69 -14.37
CA ASP A 111 9.68 -21.18 -13.48
C ASP A 111 10.03 -22.24 -12.42
N PRO A 112 10.83 -23.25 -12.76
CA PRO A 112 11.22 -24.29 -11.80
C PRO A 112 12.04 -23.79 -10.61
N GLN A 113 12.57 -22.56 -10.67
CA GLN A 113 13.39 -21.96 -9.61
C GLN A 113 12.57 -21.05 -8.68
N GLY A 114 11.43 -20.54 -9.15
CA GLY A 114 10.49 -19.76 -8.36
C GLY A 114 10.96 -18.35 -8.05
N ASN A 115 11.59 -17.67 -9.01
CA ASN A 115 12.20 -16.35 -8.81
C ASN A 115 12.23 -15.45 -10.07
N MET A 116 11.36 -15.71 -11.05
CA MET A 116 11.44 -15.03 -12.36
C MET A 116 10.39 -13.94 -12.57
N VAL A 117 9.34 -13.91 -11.77
CA VAL A 117 8.24 -12.95 -11.91
C VAL A 117 8.56 -11.67 -11.13
N THR A 118 8.15 -10.53 -11.67
CA THR A 118 8.14 -9.24 -10.97
C THR A 118 6.73 -8.70 -10.96
N ALA A 119 6.22 -8.31 -9.79
CA ALA A 119 5.00 -7.54 -9.66
C ALA A 119 5.34 -6.07 -9.41
N GLU A 120 4.55 -5.17 -9.96
CA GLU A 120 4.59 -3.75 -9.65
C GLU A 120 3.20 -3.33 -9.21
N ILE A 121 3.09 -2.92 -7.95
CA ILE A 121 1.84 -2.54 -7.29
C ILE A 121 1.91 -1.06 -6.97
N ARG A 122 0.92 -0.30 -7.42
CA ARG A 122 0.85 1.15 -7.25
C ARG A 122 -0.42 1.53 -6.50
N PHE A 123 -0.32 2.52 -5.63
CA PHE A 123 -1.46 3.14 -4.99
C PHE A 123 -1.56 4.58 -5.47
N TYR A 124 -2.72 4.97 -5.96
CA TYR A 124 -3.02 6.30 -6.46
C TYR A 124 -3.94 7.01 -5.48
N GLU A 125 -3.72 8.32 -5.31
CA GLU A 125 -4.62 9.19 -4.54
C GLU A 125 -6.01 9.30 -5.21
N ASP A 126 -6.11 8.97 -6.50
CA ASP A 126 -7.36 8.94 -7.22
C ASP A 126 -7.45 7.85 -8.31
N ASP A 127 -8.67 7.38 -8.57
CA ASP A 127 -9.07 6.62 -9.76
C ASP A 127 -10.47 7.07 -10.22
N PRO A 128 -10.56 8.01 -11.17
CA PRO A 128 -11.85 8.44 -11.71
C PRO A 128 -12.56 7.33 -12.51
N GLY A 129 -11.85 6.29 -12.93
CA GLY A 129 -12.40 5.09 -13.58
C GLY A 129 -12.69 5.22 -15.08
N PHE A 130 -12.78 6.42 -15.66
CA PHE A 130 -13.08 6.64 -17.08
C PHE A 130 -12.10 7.62 -17.76
N MET A 131 -10.97 7.83 -17.11
CA MET A 131 -9.85 8.65 -17.55
C MET A 131 -8.62 8.20 -16.78
N GLU A 132 -7.44 8.70 -17.16
CA GLU A 132 -6.20 8.45 -16.42
C GLU A 132 -6.28 9.00 -14.98
N PRO A 133 -5.56 8.39 -14.01
CA PRO A 133 -5.35 8.97 -12.69
C PRO A 133 -4.78 10.39 -12.77
N THR A 134 -5.09 11.22 -11.77
CA THR A 134 -4.64 12.61 -11.76
C THR A 134 -3.12 12.69 -11.74
N GLY A 135 -2.58 13.48 -12.66
CA GLY A 135 -1.13 13.64 -12.80
C GLY A 135 -0.45 12.45 -13.47
N TRP A 136 -1.17 11.52 -14.10
CA TRP A 136 -0.55 10.45 -14.90
C TRP A 136 0.32 11.02 -16.03
N THR A 137 -0.23 11.94 -16.82
CA THR A 137 0.46 12.63 -17.90
C THR A 137 0.82 14.05 -17.48
N ASP A 138 2.11 14.40 -17.53
CA ASP A 138 2.58 15.78 -17.48
C ASP A 138 2.79 16.31 -18.92
N LEU A 139 2.11 17.41 -19.25
CA LEU A 139 2.25 18.08 -20.55
C LEU A 139 3.68 18.60 -20.82
N ILE A 140 4.51 18.74 -19.80
CA ILE A 140 5.88 19.26 -19.88
C ILE A 140 6.91 18.12 -19.79
N ALA A 141 6.72 17.15 -18.90
CA ALA A 141 7.67 16.07 -18.63
C ALA A 141 7.33 14.71 -19.27
N GLY A 142 6.13 14.55 -19.84
CA GLY A 142 5.61 13.26 -20.32
C GLY A 142 4.93 12.46 -19.21
N THR A 143 4.87 11.15 -19.37
CA THR A 143 4.21 10.23 -18.42
C THR A 143 4.99 10.15 -17.11
N VAL A 144 4.33 10.43 -16.00
CA VAL A 144 4.92 10.47 -14.65
C VAL A 144 4.28 9.48 -13.69
N GLN A 145 3.22 8.75 -14.09
CA GLN A 145 2.55 7.72 -13.29
C GLN A 145 2.47 8.11 -11.80
N ASN A 146 1.84 9.26 -11.52
CA ASN A 146 1.84 9.94 -10.22
C ASN A 146 1.07 9.18 -9.13
N SER A 147 1.58 8.00 -8.76
CA SER A 147 1.12 7.19 -7.65
C SER A 147 1.60 7.79 -6.33
N ALA A 148 0.76 7.76 -5.29
CA ALA A 148 1.16 8.03 -3.92
C ALA A 148 2.33 7.11 -3.50
N CYS A 149 2.25 5.85 -3.91
CA CYS A 149 3.18 4.80 -3.50
C CYS A 149 3.36 3.77 -4.62
N ALA A 150 4.57 3.25 -4.80
CA ALA A 150 4.84 2.19 -5.78
C ALA A 150 5.80 1.13 -5.20
N TYR A 151 5.43 -0.13 -5.32
CA TYR A 151 6.20 -1.27 -4.85
C TYR A 151 6.57 -2.17 -6.02
N ILE A 152 7.87 -2.36 -6.22
CA ILE A 152 8.40 -3.32 -7.20
C ILE A 152 8.85 -4.55 -6.43
N LEU A 153 8.22 -5.70 -6.71
CA LEU A 153 8.39 -6.97 -6.03
C LEU A 153 9.05 -7.98 -7.00
N PRO A 154 10.37 -7.92 -7.22
CA PRO A 154 11.08 -8.88 -8.07
C PRO A 154 11.28 -10.24 -7.39
N GLY A 155 11.57 -11.27 -8.16
CA GLY A 155 11.91 -12.58 -7.59
C GLY A 155 10.71 -13.36 -7.08
N LEU A 156 9.51 -13.01 -7.54
CA LEU A 156 8.29 -13.77 -7.29
C LEU A 156 8.28 -15.06 -8.13
N PRO A 157 7.65 -16.13 -7.66
CA PRO A 157 7.62 -17.40 -8.38
C PRO A 157 6.59 -17.46 -9.54
N GLY A 158 7.00 -18.06 -10.66
CA GLY A 158 6.08 -18.45 -11.74
C GLY A 158 5.38 -19.79 -11.50
N ASP A 159 5.19 -20.58 -12.56
CA ASP A 159 4.77 -21.98 -12.48
C ASP A 159 5.93 -22.90 -12.09
N ILE A 160 6.05 -23.17 -10.79
CA ILE A 160 7.05 -24.12 -10.24
C ILE A 160 6.64 -25.58 -10.43
N SER A 161 5.35 -25.84 -10.72
CA SER A 161 4.80 -27.19 -10.76
C SER A 161 5.10 -27.92 -12.07
N GLY A 162 5.33 -27.17 -13.15
CA GLY A 162 5.46 -27.69 -14.51
C GLY A 162 4.15 -28.25 -15.08
N THR A 163 3.01 -27.96 -14.45
CA THR A 163 1.68 -28.43 -14.86
C THR A 163 0.88 -27.40 -15.65
N GLY A 164 1.44 -26.19 -15.85
CA GLY A 164 0.90 -25.15 -16.72
C GLY A 164 0.25 -23.99 -15.98
N THR A 165 0.06 -24.05 -14.67
CA THR A 165 -0.40 -22.93 -13.83
C THR A 165 -0.07 -23.19 -12.36
N THR A 166 0.57 -22.22 -11.69
CA THR A 166 0.65 -22.16 -10.23
C THR A 166 0.06 -20.83 -9.74
N CYS A 167 -0.70 -20.86 -8.64
CA CYS A 167 -1.22 -19.67 -7.99
C CYS A 167 -0.52 -19.44 -6.65
N TRP A 168 -0.45 -18.17 -6.25
CA TRP A 168 0.32 -17.71 -5.11
C TRP A 168 -0.53 -16.75 -4.28
N PHE A 169 -0.45 -16.93 -2.98
CA PHE A 169 -0.95 -16.01 -1.98
C PHE A 169 0.25 -15.29 -1.38
N MET A 170 0.27 -13.96 -1.51
CA MET A 170 1.40 -13.14 -1.14
C MET A 170 1.02 -12.26 0.04
N ASN A 171 1.77 -12.37 1.13
CA ASN A 171 1.71 -11.44 2.24
C ASN A 171 2.86 -10.43 2.15
N ILE A 172 2.52 -9.14 2.12
CA ILE A 172 3.47 -8.03 2.06
C ILE A 172 3.42 -7.27 3.38
N ASN A 173 4.56 -7.14 4.04
CA ASN A 173 4.70 -6.29 5.21
C ASN A 173 5.40 -4.98 4.82
N LEU A 174 4.71 -3.87 5.05
CA LEU A 174 5.22 -2.51 4.79
C LEU A 174 5.54 -1.76 6.07
N ALA A 175 5.16 -2.31 7.23
CA ALA A 175 5.39 -1.67 8.51
C ALA A 175 6.89 -1.38 8.70
N CYS A 176 7.17 -0.28 9.40
CA CYS A 176 8.49 0.16 9.79
C CYS A 176 9.34 0.75 8.64
N GLY A 177 8.76 1.53 7.73
CA GLY A 177 9.56 2.28 6.76
C GLY A 177 9.02 2.33 5.34
N PHE A 178 8.00 1.53 5.02
CA PHE A 178 7.48 1.37 3.67
C PHE A 178 5.98 1.59 3.60
N GLU A 179 5.36 2.14 4.64
CA GLU A 179 3.93 2.42 4.69
C GLU A 179 3.49 3.37 3.56
N CYS A 180 2.27 3.17 3.07
CA CYS A 180 1.66 4.02 2.05
C CYS A 180 0.48 4.78 2.63
N SER A 181 0.51 6.11 2.56
CA SER A 181 -0.64 6.94 2.94
C SER A 181 -1.43 7.33 1.71
N VAL A 182 -2.74 7.08 1.74
CA VAL A 182 -3.69 7.49 0.69
C VAL A 182 -4.87 8.22 1.33
N PRO A 183 -5.53 9.16 0.64
CA PRO A 183 -6.59 9.95 1.24
C PRO A 183 -7.83 9.09 1.59
N GLN A 184 -8.52 9.50 2.65
CA GLN A 184 -9.89 9.07 2.94
C GLN A 184 -10.88 9.92 2.13
N GLU A 185 -12.13 9.48 2.03
CA GLU A 185 -13.18 10.33 1.45
C GLU A 185 -13.34 11.63 2.27
N ILE A 186 -13.59 12.77 1.61
CA ILE A 186 -13.87 14.04 2.31
C ILE A 186 -15.17 13.98 3.12
N THR A 187 -16.15 13.19 2.68
CA THR A 187 -17.44 13.04 3.36
C THR A 187 -17.93 11.60 3.16
N PRO A 188 -18.26 10.85 4.24
CA PRO A 188 -18.71 9.48 4.13
C PRO A 188 -19.92 9.34 3.19
N GLY A 189 -19.75 8.60 2.09
CA GLY A 189 -20.83 8.37 1.11
C GLY A 189 -21.15 9.59 0.23
N GLY A 190 -20.19 10.51 0.08
CA GLY A 190 -20.24 11.64 -0.85
C GLY A 190 -20.14 11.24 -2.32
N VAL A 191 -19.97 12.23 -3.21
CA VAL A 191 -19.64 11.97 -4.63
C VAL A 191 -18.18 11.52 -4.64
N THR A 192 -18.02 10.21 -4.57
CA THR A 192 -16.83 9.47 -4.15
C THR A 192 -15.57 9.88 -4.91
N GLU A 193 -14.57 10.37 -4.18
CA GLU A 193 -13.17 10.34 -4.60
C GLU A 193 -12.69 8.91 -4.30
N PHE A 194 -12.52 8.12 -5.35
CA PHE A 194 -11.99 6.76 -5.22
C PHE A 194 -10.48 6.84 -5.30
N ASN A 195 -9.77 6.09 -4.46
CA ASN A 195 -8.36 5.79 -4.63
C ASN A 195 -8.19 4.69 -5.70
N GLY A 196 -7.00 4.60 -6.28
CA GLY A 196 -6.64 3.57 -7.25
C GLY A 196 -5.62 2.57 -6.71
N VAL A 197 -5.77 1.28 -7.02
CA VAL A 197 -4.70 0.29 -6.88
C VAL A 197 -4.35 -0.28 -8.24
N GLY A 198 -3.15 0.03 -8.71
CA GLY A 198 -2.58 -0.39 -9.98
C GLY A 198 -1.81 -1.69 -9.89
N TRP A 199 -1.95 -2.53 -10.91
CA TRP A 199 -1.31 -3.83 -11.01
C TRP A 199 -0.62 -4.00 -12.36
N MET A 200 0.68 -4.26 -12.32
CA MET A 200 1.46 -4.69 -13.47
C MET A 200 2.28 -5.94 -13.13
N MET A 201 2.37 -6.87 -14.08
CA MET A 201 3.20 -8.07 -13.95
C MET A 201 4.19 -8.16 -15.10
N ARG A 202 5.42 -8.55 -14.78
CA ARG A 202 6.47 -8.80 -15.78
C ARG A 202 7.08 -10.16 -15.55
N ASP A 203 7.27 -10.89 -16.63
CA ASP A 203 8.08 -12.10 -16.68
C ASP A 203 9.18 -11.95 -17.76
N PRO A 204 10.27 -12.74 -17.70
CA PRO A 204 11.42 -12.58 -18.59
C PRO A 204 11.12 -12.86 -20.06
N SER A 205 10.00 -13.53 -20.37
CA SER A 205 9.57 -13.77 -21.75
C SER A 205 8.83 -12.57 -22.35
N GLY A 206 8.53 -11.54 -21.55
CA GLY A 206 7.68 -10.42 -21.96
C GLY A 206 6.27 -10.88 -22.35
N GLY A 207 5.82 -12.01 -21.81
CA GLY A 207 4.61 -12.72 -22.21
C GLY A 207 3.37 -12.38 -21.38
N PHE A 208 2.23 -12.94 -21.81
CA PHE A 208 0.91 -12.85 -21.16
C PHE A 208 0.68 -14.07 -20.26
N ASN A 209 1.59 -14.37 -19.36
CA ASN A 209 1.53 -15.62 -18.60
C ASN A 209 1.12 -15.43 -17.13
N THR A 210 1.15 -14.19 -16.65
CA THR A 210 1.00 -13.91 -15.22
C THR A 210 0.02 -12.77 -15.01
N GLY A 211 -0.75 -12.84 -13.93
CA GLY A 211 -1.59 -11.73 -13.53
C GLY A 211 -2.45 -12.02 -12.31
N PRO A 212 -3.18 -11.00 -11.83
CA PRO A 212 -3.88 -11.05 -10.55
C PRO A 212 -5.07 -12.00 -10.61
N ILE A 213 -5.32 -12.65 -9.47
CA ILE A 213 -6.61 -13.31 -9.24
C ILE A 213 -7.67 -12.22 -9.12
N LEU A 214 -8.80 -12.45 -9.78
CA LEU A 214 -9.95 -11.57 -9.75
C LEU A 214 -10.91 -12.06 -8.66
N GLY A 215 -11.36 -11.13 -7.82
CA GLY A 215 -12.37 -11.35 -6.78
C GLY A 215 -13.77 -11.60 -7.36
N SER A 216 -14.74 -11.89 -6.49
CA SER A 216 -16.14 -12.04 -6.87
C SER A 216 -17.08 -11.74 -5.70
N ASN A 217 -18.29 -11.28 -5.99
CA ASN A 217 -19.28 -10.90 -4.96
C ASN A 217 -20.40 -11.93 -4.77
N ILE A 218 -20.39 -13.07 -5.48
CA ILE A 218 -21.54 -14.01 -5.54
C ILE A 218 -21.94 -14.54 -4.15
N HIS A 219 -21.01 -14.57 -3.21
CA HIS A 219 -21.21 -15.18 -1.90
C HIS A 219 -20.90 -14.24 -0.72
N ARG A 220 -20.82 -12.93 -0.95
CA ARG A 220 -20.47 -11.97 0.10
C ARG A 220 -21.61 -11.02 0.45
N THR A 221 -21.72 -10.76 1.75
CA THR A 221 -22.60 -9.74 2.35
C THR A 221 -21.85 -8.47 2.74
N PHE A 222 -20.51 -8.53 2.83
CA PHE A 222 -19.60 -7.42 3.14
C PHE A 222 -18.41 -7.45 2.19
N TRP A 223 -17.92 -6.27 1.83
CA TRP A 223 -17.03 -5.98 0.71
C TRP A 223 -16.25 -4.71 1.03
N GLY A 224 -15.06 -4.58 0.44
CA GLY A 224 -14.21 -3.41 0.61
C GLY A 224 -14.97 -2.14 0.25
N TYR A 225 -14.89 -1.14 1.13
CA TYR A 225 -15.59 0.12 0.94
C TYR A 225 -15.11 0.83 -0.33
N GLY A 226 -16.02 1.45 -1.07
CA GLY A 226 -15.70 2.13 -2.33
C GLY A 226 -15.30 1.23 -3.51
N SER A 227 -15.41 -0.10 -3.40
CA SER A 227 -15.02 -0.98 -4.52
C SER A 227 -15.99 -0.87 -5.71
N ARG A 228 -15.46 -0.83 -6.93
CA ARG A 228 -16.24 -0.72 -8.19
C ARG A 228 -16.05 -1.97 -9.07
N ASP A 229 -17.05 -2.31 -9.88
CA ASP A 229 -16.91 -3.36 -10.92
C ASP A 229 -16.31 -2.74 -12.18
N LEU A 230 -15.05 -2.34 -12.08
CA LEU A 230 -14.42 -1.49 -13.07
C LEU A 230 -12.89 -1.55 -12.94
N PHE A 231 -12.20 -1.83 -14.04
CA PHE A 231 -10.77 -1.58 -14.16
C PHE A 231 -10.52 -0.46 -15.16
N THR A 232 -9.69 0.50 -14.77
CA THR A 232 -9.03 1.42 -15.69
C THR A 232 -7.82 0.71 -16.30
N ILE A 233 -7.68 0.75 -17.63
CA ILE A 233 -6.57 0.09 -18.35
C ILE A 233 -5.63 1.15 -18.90
N MET A 234 -4.37 1.06 -18.50
CA MET A 234 -3.27 1.87 -19.01
C MET A 234 -2.30 0.97 -19.78
N ASP A 235 -1.73 1.44 -20.88
CA ASP A 235 -0.64 0.77 -21.60
C ASP A 235 0.54 1.72 -21.76
N LEU A 236 1.63 1.40 -21.06
CA LEU A 236 2.88 2.15 -21.07
C LEU A 236 3.64 2.06 -22.40
N ALA A 237 3.22 1.18 -23.32
CA ALA A 237 3.77 1.15 -24.67
C ALA A 237 3.35 2.38 -25.51
N ASP A 238 2.19 2.98 -25.20
CA ASP A 238 1.57 4.06 -25.97
C ASP A 238 1.78 5.43 -25.29
N VAL A 239 3.03 5.91 -25.28
CA VAL A 239 3.40 7.16 -24.60
C VAL A 239 2.59 8.36 -25.10
N GLY A 240 1.87 9.04 -24.19
CA GLY A 240 0.95 10.16 -24.47
C GLY A 240 -0.47 9.77 -24.90
N ALA A 241 -0.77 8.47 -24.94
CA ALA A 241 -2.09 7.90 -25.21
C ALA A 241 -2.29 6.61 -24.39
N GLU A 242 -1.73 6.57 -23.17
CA GLU A 242 -1.64 5.36 -22.36
C GLU A 242 -3.01 4.85 -21.92
N PHE A 243 -3.99 5.74 -21.71
CA PHE A 243 -5.33 5.33 -21.33
C PHE A 243 -6.01 4.56 -22.48
N GLN A 244 -6.14 3.24 -22.29
CA GLN A 244 -6.75 2.34 -23.27
C GLN A 244 -8.27 2.20 -23.08
N GLY A 245 -8.80 2.78 -22.01
CA GLY A 245 -10.21 2.74 -21.67
C GLY A 245 -10.48 2.07 -20.35
N THR A 246 -11.74 1.71 -20.20
CA THR A 246 -12.30 1.15 -18.98
C THR A 246 -12.97 -0.17 -19.29
N PHE A 247 -12.79 -1.13 -18.41
CA PHE A 247 -13.36 -2.45 -18.55
C PHE A 247 -14.24 -2.84 -17.37
N PHE A 248 -15.41 -3.42 -17.66
CA PHE A 248 -16.36 -3.94 -16.69
C PHE A 248 -17.05 -5.17 -17.29
N TRP A 249 -17.22 -6.25 -16.53
CA TRP A 249 -17.83 -7.49 -17.05
C TRP A 249 -19.36 -7.43 -17.12
N GLY A 250 -19.97 -6.44 -16.47
CA GLY A 250 -21.41 -6.32 -16.39
C GLY A 250 -21.99 -7.20 -15.29
N ILE A 251 -23.12 -6.73 -14.75
CA ILE A 251 -23.68 -7.07 -13.43
C ILE A 251 -24.32 -8.49 -13.35
N ASN A 252 -23.81 -9.50 -14.05
CA ASN A 252 -24.46 -10.82 -14.13
C ASN A 252 -23.46 -11.98 -14.36
N PRO A 253 -23.64 -13.14 -13.71
CA PRO A 253 -23.87 -13.34 -12.28
C PRO A 253 -22.65 -14.04 -11.63
N LYS A 254 -21.44 -13.96 -12.24
CA LYS A 254 -20.29 -14.77 -11.79
C LYS A 254 -18.99 -14.04 -11.46
N THR A 255 -18.88 -12.74 -11.75
CA THR A 255 -17.64 -11.98 -11.56
C THR A 255 -18.02 -10.50 -11.53
N LEU A 256 -17.94 -9.85 -10.38
CA LEU A 256 -17.53 -8.44 -10.41
C LEU A 256 -16.01 -8.46 -10.51
N ILE A 257 -15.43 -7.61 -11.34
CA ILE A 257 -13.98 -7.54 -11.46
C ILE A 257 -13.39 -6.55 -10.50
N GLN A 258 -12.73 -7.12 -9.49
CA GLN A 258 -11.87 -6.43 -8.55
C GLN A 258 -10.63 -7.28 -8.33
N PHE A 259 -9.54 -6.66 -7.89
CA PHE A 259 -8.41 -7.42 -7.39
C PHE A 259 -8.79 -8.12 -6.09
N ASN A 260 -8.37 -9.39 -5.98
CA ASN A 260 -8.45 -10.16 -4.75
C ASN A 260 -7.32 -9.68 -3.82
N ILE A 261 -7.61 -8.61 -3.08
CA ILE A 261 -6.66 -7.90 -2.21
C ILE A 261 -7.26 -7.63 -0.83
N ILE A 262 -6.40 -7.70 0.19
CA ILE A 262 -6.66 -7.23 1.55
C ILE A 262 -5.64 -6.15 1.85
N LEU A 263 -6.07 -5.02 2.38
CA LEU A 263 -5.19 -3.97 2.88
C LEU A 263 -5.26 -3.95 4.40
N TYR A 264 -4.10 -3.71 5.01
CA TYR A 264 -3.94 -3.60 6.44
C TYR A 264 -3.41 -2.24 6.83
N GLY A 265 -3.91 -1.73 7.95
CA GLY A 265 -3.46 -0.48 8.55
C GLY A 265 -2.84 -0.69 9.93
N ASP A 266 -2.41 0.41 10.53
CA ASP A 266 -1.77 0.42 11.84
C ASP A 266 -2.74 0.07 12.99
N GLY A 267 -4.06 0.21 12.74
CA GLY A 267 -5.14 -0.09 13.69
C GLY A 267 -5.18 0.84 14.90
N ILE A 268 -4.50 1.97 14.84
CA ILE A 268 -4.44 2.97 15.91
C ILE A 268 -5.05 4.25 15.36
N PRO A 269 -6.33 4.53 15.66
CA PRO A 269 -6.98 5.71 15.12
C PRO A 269 -6.19 7.00 15.40
N ASP A 270 -6.27 7.93 14.44
CA ASP A 270 -5.65 9.25 14.50
C ASP A 270 -4.12 9.23 14.69
N THR A 271 -3.46 8.11 14.39
CA THR A 271 -2.01 7.96 14.48
C THR A 271 -1.44 7.61 13.11
N ASP A 272 -0.46 8.40 12.66
CA ASP A 272 0.24 8.13 11.39
C ASP A 272 1.69 7.73 11.67
N VAL A 273 2.21 6.73 10.96
CA VAL A 273 3.65 6.48 10.87
C VAL A 273 4.28 7.44 9.86
N ILE A 274 5.27 8.22 10.28
CA ILE A 274 6.00 9.13 9.41
C ILE A 274 7.44 8.65 9.28
N ASN A 275 7.85 8.41 8.05
CA ASN A 275 9.21 7.98 7.70
C ASN A 275 10.04 9.16 7.18
N PRO A 276 11.38 9.08 7.24
CA PRO A 276 12.23 10.06 6.60
C PRO A 276 12.06 10.02 5.07
N ASP A 277 11.98 11.18 4.41
CA ASP A 277 11.92 11.28 2.94
C ASP A 277 13.19 10.68 2.28
N THR A 278 14.31 10.74 3.01
CA THR A 278 15.60 10.20 2.59
C THR A 278 16.22 9.38 3.72
N PRO A 279 15.76 8.12 3.93
CA PRO A 279 16.26 7.27 4.99
C PRO A 279 17.77 7.03 4.84
N ASN A 280 18.46 6.95 5.96
CA ASN A 280 19.90 6.72 6.04
C ASN A 280 20.23 5.47 6.87
N THR A 281 21.51 5.11 6.95
CA THR A 281 21.98 3.87 7.58
C THR A 281 21.67 3.70 9.07
N GLY A 282 21.31 4.79 9.77
CA GLY A 282 20.87 4.78 11.16
C GLY A 282 19.35 4.85 11.35
N ASP A 283 18.57 4.98 10.27
CA ASP A 283 17.10 5.00 10.33
C ASP A 283 16.57 3.56 10.26
N VAL A 284 16.86 2.80 11.30
CA VAL A 284 16.73 1.32 11.33
C VAL A 284 15.76 0.80 12.38
N LEU A 285 15.28 1.68 13.27
CA LEU A 285 14.38 1.29 14.35
C LEU A 285 12.93 1.38 13.86
N CYS A 286 12.07 0.54 14.42
CA CYS A 286 10.63 0.64 14.24
C CYS A 286 9.98 1.03 15.55
N LEU A 287 9.21 2.12 15.55
CA LEU A 287 8.42 2.55 16.68
C LEU A 287 6.94 2.35 16.40
N GLY A 288 6.24 1.73 17.35
CA GLY A 288 4.79 1.61 17.36
C GLY A 288 4.18 2.08 18.67
N SER A 289 2.85 2.02 18.72
CA SER A 289 2.03 2.42 19.86
C SER A 289 1.04 1.30 20.18
N ASP A 290 0.67 1.14 21.44
CA ASP A 290 -0.31 0.11 21.85
C ASP A 290 -1.76 0.55 21.64
N MET A 291 -2.01 1.87 21.63
CA MET A 291 -3.33 2.45 21.48
C MET A 291 -3.29 3.90 21.03
N GLU A 292 -4.49 4.43 20.78
CA GLU A 292 -4.73 5.80 20.38
C GLU A 292 -4.32 6.80 21.49
N PHE A 293 -3.62 7.84 21.09
CA PHE A 293 -3.12 8.90 21.97
C PHE A 293 -4.14 10.03 22.16
N ARG A 294 -5.06 9.82 23.12
CA ARG A 294 -6.10 10.78 23.51
C ARG A 294 -6.05 11.18 24.99
N ASN A 295 -6.72 12.29 25.30
CA ASN A 295 -6.87 12.80 26.65
C ASN A 295 -7.45 11.73 27.60
N GLY A 296 -6.72 11.42 28.67
CA GLY A 296 -7.08 10.39 29.65
C GLY A 296 -6.57 8.97 29.34
N ASN A 297 -6.07 8.70 28.14
CA ASN A 297 -5.39 7.44 27.84
C ASN A 297 -3.94 7.47 28.37
N ALA A 298 -3.45 6.30 28.77
CA ALA A 298 -2.03 6.06 29.02
C ALA A 298 -1.53 5.19 27.87
N VAL A 299 -0.57 5.69 27.11
CA VAL A 299 -0.11 5.08 25.87
C VAL A 299 1.30 4.55 26.05
N THR A 300 1.55 3.35 25.56
CA THR A 300 2.88 2.75 25.52
C THR A 300 3.43 2.84 24.11
N TRP A 301 4.56 3.52 23.98
CA TRP A 301 5.38 3.47 22.78
C TRP A 301 6.49 2.46 22.96
N ALA A 302 6.66 1.56 22.01
CA ALA A 302 7.64 0.49 22.07
C ALA A 302 8.37 0.36 20.74
N LEU A 303 9.67 0.04 20.81
CA LEU A 303 10.39 -0.42 19.64
C LEU A 303 9.94 -1.82 19.27
N ASP A 304 9.80 -2.13 17.98
CA ASP A 304 9.46 -3.48 17.48
C ASP A 304 8.16 -4.06 18.13
N ASP A 305 7.08 -3.28 18.09
CA ASP A 305 5.80 -3.61 18.75
C ASP A 305 5.08 -4.83 18.15
N LEU A 306 5.48 -5.28 16.96
CA LEU A 306 4.95 -6.46 16.26
C LEU A 306 5.79 -7.73 16.45
N GLY A 307 6.82 -7.71 17.32
CA GLY A 307 7.56 -8.91 17.71
C GLY A 307 8.54 -9.42 16.65
N GLY A 308 9.13 -8.53 15.86
CA GLY A 308 10.26 -8.81 15.01
C GLY A 308 11.51 -9.24 15.78
N THR A 309 12.58 -9.53 15.04
CA THR A 309 13.89 -9.84 15.60
C THR A 309 14.78 -8.61 15.60
N ALA A 310 14.24 -7.42 15.95
CA ALA A 310 15.05 -6.21 15.95
C ALA A 310 16.26 -6.40 16.90
N VAL A 311 17.45 -6.23 16.34
CA VAL A 311 18.68 -6.18 17.12
C VAL A 311 18.84 -4.74 17.57
N PHE A 312 18.98 -4.54 18.88
CA PHE A 312 19.16 -3.24 19.51
C PHE A 312 20.65 -3.02 19.85
N PRO A 313 21.48 -2.49 18.94
CA PRO A 313 22.92 -2.37 19.17
C PRO A 313 23.30 -1.14 20.00
N SER A 314 22.40 -0.16 20.16
CA SER A 314 22.66 1.03 20.98
C SER A 314 22.64 0.68 22.48
N ALA A 315 23.49 1.35 23.25
CA ALA A 315 23.60 1.11 24.69
C ALA A 315 22.36 1.57 25.48
N ALA A 316 21.60 2.53 24.95
CA ALA A 316 20.38 3.06 25.53
C ALA A 316 19.49 3.71 24.46
N TYR A 317 18.21 3.82 24.80
CA TYR A 317 17.16 4.37 23.94
C TYR A 317 16.40 5.47 24.68
N ALA A 318 16.00 6.50 23.95
CA ALA A 318 15.19 7.59 24.45
C ALA A 318 14.04 7.89 23.49
N MET A 319 12.91 8.29 24.05
CA MET A 319 11.77 8.81 23.32
C MET A 319 11.83 10.34 23.29
N LEU A 320 11.80 10.89 22.09
CA LEU A 320 11.59 12.30 21.81
C LEU A 320 10.09 12.52 21.60
N VAL A 321 9.51 13.48 22.34
CA VAL A 321 8.10 13.86 22.19
C VAL A 321 8.03 15.36 21.97
N GLY A 322 7.42 15.81 20.88
CA GLY A 322 7.35 17.21 20.50
C GLY A 322 6.03 17.59 19.83
N THR A 323 5.82 18.88 19.63
CA THR A 323 4.63 19.42 18.95
C THR A 323 4.85 19.67 17.46
N SER A 324 6.04 19.37 16.95
CA SER A 324 6.40 19.61 15.55
C SER A 324 7.27 18.49 15.02
N GLY A 325 6.97 18.06 13.79
CA GLY A 325 7.70 17.03 13.09
C GLY A 325 7.81 17.28 11.59
N SER A 326 8.63 16.47 10.91
CA SER A 326 8.90 16.59 9.48
C SER A 326 9.43 15.28 8.94
N SER A 327 8.91 14.85 7.79
CA SER A 327 9.45 13.72 7.02
C SER A 327 10.80 14.04 6.37
N ALA A 328 11.06 15.29 5.97
CA ALA A 328 12.38 15.71 5.46
C ALA A 328 13.50 15.61 6.51
N GLY A 329 13.13 15.58 7.80
CA GLY A 329 14.04 15.49 8.93
C GLY A 329 14.64 16.83 9.36
N PHE A 330 14.89 16.96 10.66
CA PHE A 330 15.51 18.13 11.29
C PHE A 330 17.03 17.96 11.37
N GLY A 331 17.65 17.80 10.20
CA GLY A 331 19.10 17.84 10.00
C GLY A 331 19.90 16.78 10.77
N SER A 332 21.16 16.61 10.35
CA SER A 332 22.19 15.74 10.95
C SER A 332 22.59 16.09 12.42
N ILE A 333 21.77 16.85 13.14
CA ILE A 333 21.97 17.20 14.57
C ILE A 333 21.89 15.95 15.45
N ALA A 334 21.23 14.89 14.96
CA ALA A 334 21.21 13.57 15.60
C ALA A 334 22.62 12.98 15.76
N GLY A 335 23.39 12.98 14.67
CA GLY A 335 24.62 12.21 14.48
C GLY A 335 24.82 11.87 13.00
N PRO A 336 26.01 11.41 12.57
CA PRO A 336 26.24 10.99 11.20
C PRO A 336 25.37 9.79 10.85
N GLY A 337 24.55 9.90 9.81
CA GLY A 337 23.78 8.77 9.27
C GLY A 337 22.41 8.54 9.94
N THR A 338 21.92 9.45 10.77
CA THR A 338 20.64 9.31 11.50
C THR A 338 19.75 10.54 11.28
N THR A 339 18.44 10.32 11.11
CA THR A 339 17.45 11.35 10.82
C THR A 339 16.46 11.53 11.98
N LEU A 340 16.43 12.72 12.58
CA LEU A 340 15.39 13.07 13.53
C LEU A 340 14.19 13.67 12.81
N LEU A 341 13.02 13.13 13.08
CA LEU A 341 11.74 13.56 12.51
C LEU A 341 10.94 14.41 13.50
N VAL A 342 11.27 14.36 14.79
CA VAL A 342 10.75 15.28 15.81
C VAL A 342 11.70 16.47 15.92
N ASP A 343 11.16 17.70 15.87
CA ASP A 343 11.98 18.91 16.04
C ASP A 343 12.49 19.00 17.49
N PRO A 344 13.81 18.98 17.74
CA PRO A 344 14.38 19.12 19.08
C PRO A 344 14.00 20.44 19.78
N GLY A 345 13.67 21.49 19.03
CA GLY A 345 13.17 22.76 19.56
C GLY A 345 11.71 22.74 20.00
N SER A 346 10.95 21.72 19.55
CA SER A 346 9.51 21.55 19.83
C SER A 346 9.22 20.56 20.96
N LEU A 347 10.27 20.03 21.60
CA LEU A 347 10.12 19.00 22.63
C LEU A 347 9.26 19.52 23.78
N VAL A 348 8.30 18.70 24.21
CA VAL A 348 7.45 19.04 25.34
C VAL A 348 8.31 19.13 26.60
N THR A 349 8.18 20.23 27.32
CA THR A 349 8.98 20.54 28.52
C THR A 349 8.75 19.51 29.64
N PRO A 350 9.73 19.29 30.55
CA PRO A 350 10.20 17.96 30.97
C PRO A 350 9.25 17.07 31.80
N PRO A 351 9.53 15.75 31.85
CA PRO A 351 10.78 15.10 31.39
C PRO A 351 10.74 14.62 29.94
N THR A 352 11.34 15.39 29.02
CA THR A 352 11.69 14.96 27.66
C THR A 352 13.15 15.29 27.45
N PRO A 353 13.99 14.37 26.92
CA PRO A 353 13.67 13.01 26.45
C PRO A 353 13.28 12.04 27.58
N LEU A 354 12.44 11.05 27.26
CA LEU A 354 12.09 9.96 28.19
C LEU A 354 12.99 8.75 27.94
N VAL A 355 13.61 8.20 28.98
CA VAL A 355 14.43 6.98 28.82
C VAL A 355 13.52 5.79 28.59
N MET A 356 13.78 5.03 27.53
CA MET A 356 13.09 3.77 27.24
C MET A 356 13.81 2.62 27.95
N GLY A 357 13.04 1.67 28.49
CA GLY A 357 13.58 0.54 29.24
C GLY A 357 12.94 -0.79 28.86
N GLY A 358 13.54 -1.89 29.31
CA GLY A 358 13.05 -3.24 29.06
C GLY A 358 13.92 -4.03 28.09
N ILE A 359 13.53 -5.29 27.86
CA ILE A 359 14.15 -6.16 26.84
C ILE A 359 13.81 -5.64 25.44
N VAL A 360 12.53 -5.29 25.28
CA VAL A 360 12.03 -4.49 24.16
C VAL A 360 11.92 -3.06 24.72
N PRO A 361 12.75 -2.10 24.26
CA PRO A 361 12.73 -0.75 24.81
C PRO A 361 11.35 -0.12 24.63
N SER A 362 10.75 0.33 25.73
CA SER A 362 9.44 0.99 25.74
C SER A 362 9.34 2.10 26.79
N VAL A 363 8.33 2.96 26.62
CA VAL A 363 7.92 3.96 27.60
C VAL A 363 6.40 4.09 27.60
N THR A 364 5.80 4.13 28.78
CA THR A 364 4.37 4.38 28.97
C THR A 364 4.15 5.78 29.50
N THR A 365 3.29 6.56 28.83
CA THR A 365 2.90 7.89 29.29
C THR A 365 1.99 7.81 30.52
N PRO A 366 2.06 8.77 31.45
CA PRO A 366 0.98 8.94 32.42
C PRO A 366 -0.29 9.35 31.68
N SER A 367 -1.47 9.19 32.30
CA SER A 367 -2.71 9.74 31.75
C SER A 367 -2.57 11.27 31.60
N LEU A 368 -2.56 11.78 30.36
CA LEU A 368 -2.25 13.18 30.08
C LEU A 368 -3.52 14.05 30.09
N PRO A 369 -3.55 15.17 30.84
CA PRO A 369 -4.65 16.13 30.78
C PRO A 369 -4.40 17.17 29.69
N GLY A 370 -5.25 17.16 28.65
CA GLY A 370 -5.21 18.14 27.56
C GLY A 370 -4.01 17.95 26.63
N LEU A 371 -4.30 17.69 25.36
CA LEU A 371 -3.29 17.41 24.34
C LEU A 371 -3.26 18.55 23.31
N PRO A 372 -2.08 18.96 22.82
CA PRO A 372 -1.96 19.76 21.60
C PRO A 372 -2.64 19.05 20.42
N PRO A 373 -3.06 19.78 19.37
CA PRO A 373 -3.71 19.18 18.19
C PRO A 373 -2.87 18.12 17.47
N THR A 374 -1.55 18.21 17.60
CA THR A 374 -0.63 17.21 17.05
C THR A 374 0.53 16.99 18.00
N ILE A 375 0.83 15.72 18.27
CA ILE A 375 2.02 15.29 19.00
C ILE A 375 2.83 14.35 18.11
N TRP A 376 4.14 14.54 18.10
CA TRP A 376 5.08 13.70 17.40
C TRP A 376 5.93 12.94 18.42
N ALA A 377 6.08 11.63 18.21
CA ALA A 377 6.92 10.76 19.03
C ALA A 377 7.94 10.03 18.14
N GLN A 378 9.20 9.96 18.57
CA GLN A 378 10.25 9.23 17.85
C GLN A 378 11.24 8.64 18.85
N ALA A 379 11.63 7.38 18.65
CA ALA A 379 12.69 6.76 19.41
C ALA A 379 14.06 7.05 18.79
N MET A 380 15.04 7.26 19.64
CA MET A 380 16.45 7.41 19.25
C MET A 380 17.33 6.47 20.09
N GLY A 381 18.18 5.70 19.41
CA GLY A 381 19.28 4.98 20.02
C GLY A 381 20.49 5.90 20.13
N PHE A 382 21.15 5.92 21.29
CA PHE A 382 22.29 6.82 21.52
C PHE A 382 23.47 6.12 22.19
N ASN A 383 24.67 6.59 21.84
CA ASN A 383 25.92 6.16 22.46
C ASN A 383 26.42 7.25 23.41
N GLY A 384 26.44 6.96 24.71
CA GLY A 384 26.85 7.92 25.74
C GLY A 384 25.68 8.69 26.33
N GLY A 385 25.73 10.03 26.30
CA GLY A 385 24.67 10.89 26.85
C GLY A 385 23.71 11.38 25.76
N ILE A 386 22.46 11.67 26.14
CA ILE A 386 21.48 12.25 25.21
C ILE A 386 21.90 13.68 24.87
N GLY A 387 22.26 13.92 23.62
CA GLY A 387 22.71 15.22 23.15
C GLY A 387 22.98 15.23 21.65
N PRO A 388 23.19 16.42 21.06
CA PRO A 388 23.48 16.56 19.64
C PRO A 388 24.70 15.72 19.22
N GLY A 389 24.58 15.01 18.11
CA GLY A 389 25.65 14.20 17.52
C GLY A 389 25.84 12.81 18.13
N ASN A 390 25.06 12.44 19.15
CA ASN A 390 25.19 11.16 19.85
C ASN A 390 24.11 10.11 19.48
N ALA A 391 23.14 10.47 18.63
CA ALA A 391 22.23 9.50 18.05
C ALA A 391 23.02 8.59 17.12
N ALA A 392 22.88 7.28 17.35
CA ALA A 392 23.41 6.25 16.48
C ALA A 392 22.30 5.67 15.59
N GLU A 393 21.05 5.72 16.09
CA GLU A 393 19.89 5.12 15.46
C GLU A 393 18.65 5.97 15.71
N ALA A 394 17.71 5.96 14.77
CA ALA A 394 16.40 6.57 14.92
C ALA A 394 15.32 5.66 14.35
N SER A 395 14.11 5.81 14.88
CA SER A 395 12.91 5.17 14.34
C SER A 395 12.19 6.07 13.35
N ASN A 396 11.19 5.52 12.66
CA ASN A 396 10.04 6.30 12.21
C ASN A 396 9.46 7.16 13.36
N ALA A 397 8.78 8.24 13.01
CA ALA A 397 7.99 8.98 13.97
C ALA A 397 6.54 8.50 13.96
N LEU A 398 5.85 8.68 15.08
CA LEU A 398 4.40 8.59 15.18
C LEU A 398 3.86 10.01 15.27
N ARG A 399 2.91 10.35 14.41
CA ARG A 399 2.15 11.60 14.46
C ARG A 399 0.75 11.31 15.00
N HIS A 400 0.47 11.76 16.21
CA HIS A 400 -0.83 11.65 16.84
C HIS A 400 -1.65 12.92 16.63
N ASN A 401 -2.83 12.79 16.03
CA ASN A 401 -3.78 13.87 15.78
C ASN A 401 -4.85 13.90 16.92
N ASN A 402 -5.20 15.09 17.42
CA ASN A 402 -6.02 15.26 18.64
C ASN A 402 -7.10 16.34 18.55
#